data_AF-A0AAV8AH50-F1
#
_entry.id   AF-A0AAV8AH50-F1
#
_cell.length_a   1.000
_cell.length_b   1.000
_cell.length_c   1.000
_cell.angle_alpha   90.00
_cell.angle_beta   90.00
_cell.angle_gamma   90.00
#
_symmetry.space_group_name_H-M   'P 1'
#
loop_
_entity.id
_entity.type
_entity.pdbx_description
1 polymer ?
#
loop_
_entity_poly.entity_id
_entity_poly.type
_entity_poly.pdbx_seq_one_letter_code
_entity_poly.pdbx_strand_id
1 'polypeptide(L)'
;MKNNFSNRKITIVFVSVFLFLIVLKFFYPSQNKITEIPADNIKGSVWTKYKDWPPIDLVYTWVNGSDPVHLKKTFCDALDFKNCYTKYPNINGFTDHGELKYSLRSVDMYMSWVRKIYIVTNNQIPNWLNTSNPRIQIVSLEDFYEDPSTLPSFSSPSIQHQIYRIKGLSEYFISMDDDNFITKPSWPDLLVSQDGKTFSTDFYWTAVESHSKRQRRIGHNEVKGPRLNEFLESIKYVDTLYDQTYGYAYRSIMPHAPGVFKKSIMEELHKRFPIQSQKTIRNQYRHRDDFQFQFSYFWYLIQEKEFNFEEYFQNNLADQINNNLFDTNKWNILTDALGLKYHSDSIKRITRKIARENHILQEDGMVLTLQLLKKSDYIYNALANKYSSKLKYNFKFVDSRFRFIAIGPRLSRTKFNIKEYYRNKDKINFICLNDDLPTGDHELAIKIENIMLNFLKKHYHKPSQFELKDNKRNSVLRNDGLTLDDFD
;
A
#
# COMPACT_ATOMS: atom_id res chain seq x y z
N MET A 1 -56.75 -34.53 33.00
CA MET A 1 -56.51 -33.70 31.80
C MET A 1 -55.89 -32.31 32.06
N LYS A 2 -55.52 -31.91 33.30
CA LYS A 2 -54.95 -30.57 33.58
C LYS A 2 -53.41 -30.45 33.43
N ASN A 3 -52.65 -31.54 33.40
CA ASN A 3 -51.17 -31.48 33.32
C ASN A 3 -50.60 -31.35 31.88
N ASN A 4 -51.34 -31.71 30.85
CA ASN A 4 -50.83 -31.64 29.46
C ASN A 4 -50.84 -30.24 28.86
N PHE A 5 -51.68 -29.33 29.37
CA PHE A 5 -51.75 -27.95 28.86
C PHE A 5 -50.61 -27.06 29.37
N SER A 6 -50.15 -27.30 30.60
CA SER A 6 -49.03 -26.54 31.19
C SER A 6 -47.72 -26.88 30.46
N ASN A 7 -47.45 -28.18 30.27
CA ASN A 7 -46.25 -28.62 29.55
C ASN A 7 -46.24 -28.15 28.09
N ARG A 8 -47.38 -28.17 27.38
CA ARG A 8 -47.44 -27.66 25.99
C ARG A 8 -47.20 -26.15 25.89
N LYS A 9 -47.70 -25.35 26.85
CA LYS A 9 -47.42 -23.91 26.87
C LYS A 9 -45.94 -23.63 27.16
N ILE A 10 -45.34 -24.39 28.07
CA ILE A 10 -43.91 -24.27 28.38
C ILE A 10 -43.08 -24.65 27.15
N THR A 11 -43.38 -25.77 26.48
CA THR A 11 -42.67 -26.18 25.26
C THR A 11 -42.81 -25.15 24.12
N ILE A 12 -44.00 -24.57 23.91
CA ILE A 12 -44.21 -23.56 22.86
C ILE A 12 -43.43 -22.27 23.17
N VAL A 13 -43.39 -21.84 24.43
CA VAL A 13 -42.59 -20.68 24.84
C VAL A 13 -41.09 -20.95 24.64
N PHE A 14 -40.59 -22.12 25.03
CA PHE A 14 -39.19 -22.48 24.83
C PHE A 14 -38.81 -22.55 23.34
N VAL A 15 -39.65 -23.14 22.49
CA VAL A 15 -39.42 -23.22 21.04
C VAL A 15 -39.44 -21.82 20.40
N SER A 16 -40.36 -20.95 20.85
CA SER A 16 -40.47 -19.58 20.33
C SER A 16 -39.28 -18.70 20.74
N VAL A 17 -38.81 -18.82 21.98
CA VAL A 17 -37.60 -18.13 22.46
C VAL A 17 -36.36 -18.65 21.75
N PHE A 18 -36.26 -19.96 21.51
CA PHE A 18 -35.13 -20.56 20.81
C PHE A 18 -35.08 -20.13 19.33
N LEU A 19 -36.22 -20.10 18.64
CA LEU A 19 -36.32 -19.57 17.28
C LEU A 19 -35.99 -18.08 17.22
N PHE A 20 -36.46 -17.29 18.19
CA PHE A 20 -36.14 -15.86 18.28
C PHE A 20 -34.63 -15.61 18.47
N LEU A 21 -33.95 -16.44 19.29
CA LEU A 21 -32.50 -16.38 19.48
C LEU A 21 -31.72 -16.79 18.21
N ILE A 22 -32.22 -17.75 17.44
CA ILE A 22 -31.62 -18.12 16.15
C ILE A 22 -31.78 -17.00 15.12
N VAL A 23 -32.97 -16.39 15.03
CA VAL A 23 -33.23 -15.26 14.13
C VAL A 23 -32.37 -14.05 14.53
N LEU A 24 -32.22 -13.75 15.81
CA LEU A 24 -31.27 -12.74 16.29
C LEU A 24 -29.83 -13.07 15.86
N LYS A 25 -29.40 -14.33 15.90
CA LYS A 25 -28.05 -14.74 15.49
C LYS A 25 -27.81 -14.63 13.97
N PHE A 26 -28.86 -14.72 13.16
CA PHE A 26 -28.80 -14.59 11.70
C PHE A 26 -28.94 -13.14 11.21
N PHE A 27 -29.77 -12.32 11.86
CA PHE A 27 -29.99 -10.92 11.47
C PHE A 27 -29.09 -9.92 12.20
N TYR A 28 -28.59 -10.27 13.38
CA TYR A 28 -27.44 -9.63 14.02
C TYR A 28 -26.27 -10.62 13.93
N PRO A 29 -25.54 -10.68 12.80
CA PRO A 29 -24.24 -11.35 12.80
C PRO A 29 -23.48 -10.75 13.98
N SER A 30 -22.96 -11.61 14.84
CA SER A 30 -22.15 -11.19 15.98
C SER A 30 -21.22 -10.10 15.46
N GLN A 31 -21.42 -8.87 15.93
CA GLN A 31 -20.30 -7.95 16.02
C GLN A 31 -19.37 -8.67 16.98
N ASN A 32 -18.54 -9.55 16.43
CA ASN A 32 -17.23 -9.82 16.98
C ASN A 32 -16.56 -8.46 16.92
N LYS A 33 -16.88 -7.60 17.89
CA LYS A 33 -15.86 -6.75 18.48
C LYS A 33 -14.73 -7.73 18.69
N ILE A 34 -13.65 -7.48 17.96
CA ILE A 34 -12.38 -8.14 18.15
C ILE A 34 -12.01 -7.83 19.62
N THR A 35 -12.48 -8.68 20.54
CA THR A 35 -12.19 -8.62 21.97
C THR A 35 -11.06 -9.59 22.31
N GLU A 36 -10.33 -10.06 21.32
CA GLU A 36 -8.94 -10.41 21.52
C GLU A 36 -8.14 -9.12 21.41
N ILE A 37 -8.01 -8.43 22.55
CA ILE A 37 -6.83 -7.58 22.76
C ILE A 37 -5.64 -8.52 22.49
N PRO A 38 -4.79 -8.26 21.48
CA PRO A 38 -3.69 -9.17 21.21
C PRO A 38 -2.89 -9.36 22.49
N ALA A 39 -2.66 -10.61 22.86
CA ALA A 39 -1.85 -10.97 24.00
C ALA A 39 -0.52 -10.20 23.92
N ASP A 40 -0.24 -9.42 24.96
CA ASP A 40 1.00 -8.69 25.27
C ASP A 40 2.05 -8.71 24.15
N ASN A 41 2.03 -7.66 23.32
CA ASN A 41 2.77 -7.62 22.08
C ASN A 41 4.29 -7.62 22.28
N ILE A 42 4.83 -7.27 23.47
CA ILE A 42 6.25 -7.41 23.88
C ILE A 42 6.40 -7.45 25.39
N LYS A 43 7.17 -8.44 25.87
CA LYS A 43 7.97 -8.44 27.11
C LYS A 43 7.91 -7.12 27.89
N GLY A 44 7.00 -7.06 28.87
CA GLY A 44 7.17 -6.35 30.13
C GLY A 44 7.57 -4.88 30.01
N SER A 45 6.60 -4.02 30.29
CA SER A 45 6.68 -2.58 30.61
C SER A 45 6.56 -1.61 29.43
N VAL A 46 5.64 -0.65 29.62
CA VAL A 46 5.31 0.52 28.76
C VAL A 46 4.25 0.28 27.66
N TRP A 47 3.12 -0.37 27.99
CA TRP A 47 2.04 -0.64 27.03
C TRP A 47 0.70 0.06 27.30
N THR A 48 0.49 0.70 28.45
CA THR A 48 -0.82 1.28 28.81
C THR A 48 -1.30 2.40 27.89
N LYS A 49 -0.37 3.18 27.29
CA LYS A 49 -0.70 4.25 26.32
C LYS A 49 -1.16 3.71 24.95
N TYR A 50 -0.64 2.55 24.54
CA TYR A 50 -0.84 2.02 23.17
C TYR A 50 -1.73 0.78 23.12
N LYS A 51 -2.27 0.32 24.25
CA LYS A 51 -3.14 -0.87 24.34
C LYS A 51 -4.37 -0.82 23.42
N ASP A 52 -4.84 0.38 23.10
CA ASP A 52 -6.06 0.60 22.32
C ASP A 52 -5.75 0.83 20.82
N TRP A 53 -4.48 0.82 20.40
CA TRP A 53 -4.13 0.88 18.98
C TRP A 53 -4.54 -0.41 18.28
N PRO A 54 -5.03 -0.33 17.03
CA PRO A 54 -5.22 -1.53 16.23
C PRO A 54 -3.89 -2.26 16.02
N PRO A 55 -3.92 -3.60 15.83
CA PRO A 55 -2.73 -4.33 15.42
C PRO A 55 -2.11 -3.75 14.14
N ILE A 56 -0.78 -3.63 14.15
CA ILE A 56 0.00 -3.20 12.99
C ILE A 56 1.03 -4.28 12.68
N ASP A 57 0.97 -4.80 11.47
CA ASP A 57 1.93 -5.75 10.93
C ASP A 57 2.98 -5.04 10.06
N LEU A 58 4.08 -5.73 9.76
CA LEU A 58 5.14 -5.28 8.86
C LEU A 58 5.22 -6.23 7.67
N VAL A 59 5.35 -5.67 6.47
CA VAL A 59 5.55 -6.41 5.23
C VAL A 59 6.88 -5.98 4.64
N TYR A 60 7.80 -6.93 4.54
CA TYR A 60 9.03 -6.81 3.75
C TYR A 60 8.81 -7.35 2.35
N THR A 61 9.34 -6.68 1.35
CA THR A 61 9.64 -7.31 0.05
C THR A 61 11.13 -7.59 -0.01
N TRP A 62 11.50 -8.84 -0.27
CA TRP A 62 12.89 -9.25 -0.31
C TRP A 62 13.14 -10.25 -1.43
N VAL A 63 14.32 -10.17 -2.02
CA VAL A 63 14.80 -11.11 -3.03
C VAL A 63 16.29 -11.37 -2.80
N ASN A 64 16.69 -12.63 -2.92
CA ASN A 64 18.09 -12.98 -3.06
C ASN A 64 18.39 -13.18 -4.55
N GLY A 65 19.01 -12.20 -5.19
CA GLY A 65 19.42 -12.31 -6.59
C GLY A 65 20.68 -13.11 -6.84
N SER A 66 21.39 -13.56 -5.80
CA SER A 66 22.41 -14.58 -5.97
C SER A 66 21.83 -16.00 -6.04
N ASP A 67 20.52 -16.19 -5.84
CA ASP A 67 19.84 -17.47 -6.02
C ASP A 67 19.84 -17.88 -7.50
N PRO A 68 20.47 -19.02 -7.87
CA PRO A 68 20.52 -19.50 -9.26
C PRO A 68 19.14 -19.72 -9.89
N VAL A 69 18.14 -20.16 -9.12
CA VAL A 69 16.76 -20.35 -9.62
C VAL A 69 16.14 -18.99 -9.94
N HIS A 70 16.36 -18.01 -9.06
CA HIS A 70 15.90 -16.65 -9.29
C HIS A 70 16.56 -16.08 -10.55
N LEU A 71 17.88 -16.18 -10.67
CA LEU A 71 18.62 -15.70 -11.84
C LEU A 71 18.10 -16.33 -13.15
N LYS A 72 17.89 -17.66 -13.15
CA LYS A 72 17.35 -18.36 -14.32
C LYS A 72 15.95 -17.84 -14.70
N LYS A 73 15.03 -17.76 -13.73
CA LYS A 73 13.66 -17.27 -13.96
C LYS A 73 13.62 -15.80 -14.40
N THR A 74 14.45 -14.94 -13.79
CA THR A 74 14.47 -13.49 -14.05
C THR A 74 15.12 -13.15 -15.39
N PHE A 75 16.20 -13.84 -15.75
CA PHE A 75 17.07 -13.44 -16.87
C PHE A 75 17.15 -14.45 -18.01
N CYS A 76 17.02 -15.75 -17.77
CA CYS A 76 17.26 -16.77 -18.79
C CYS A 76 15.97 -17.37 -19.39
N ASP A 77 14.86 -17.40 -18.64
CA ASP A 77 13.56 -17.82 -19.18
C ASP A 77 12.84 -16.66 -19.88
N ALA A 78 13.15 -15.41 -19.48
CA ALA A 78 12.61 -14.18 -20.06
C ALA A 78 13.39 -13.66 -21.30
N LEU A 79 14.60 -14.17 -21.56
CA LEU A 79 15.45 -13.79 -22.69
C LEU A 79 16.10 -15.02 -23.29
N ASP A 80 16.21 -15.06 -24.62
CA ASP A 80 16.87 -16.13 -25.36
C ASP A 80 18.26 -16.46 -24.76
N PHE A 81 18.43 -17.73 -24.34
CA PHE A 81 19.40 -18.24 -23.34
C PHE A 81 20.86 -17.77 -23.56
N LYS A 82 21.23 -17.48 -24.81
CA LYS A 82 22.58 -17.09 -25.25
C LYS A 82 23.04 -15.71 -24.75
N ASN A 83 22.13 -14.83 -24.33
CA ASN A 83 22.45 -13.47 -23.88
C ASN A 83 22.27 -13.22 -22.37
N CYS A 84 21.90 -14.25 -21.60
CA CYS A 84 21.51 -14.14 -20.19
C CYS A 84 22.64 -13.53 -19.33
N TYR A 85 23.89 -13.94 -19.55
CA TYR A 85 25.05 -13.48 -18.76
C TYR A 85 25.73 -12.20 -19.28
N THR A 86 25.47 -11.81 -20.53
CA THR A 86 26.19 -10.71 -21.20
C THR A 86 25.42 -9.39 -21.23
N LYS A 87 24.08 -9.42 -21.12
CA LYS A 87 23.22 -8.24 -21.32
C LYS A 87 22.83 -7.50 -20.02
N TYR A 88 22.95 -8.16 -18.87
CA TYR A 88 22.66 -7.59 -17.55
C TYR A 88 23.88 -7.72 -16.62
N PRO A 89 24.89 -6.84 -16.76
CA PRO A 89 26.08 -6.85 -15.90
C PRO A 89 25.78 -6.40 -14.46
N ASN A 90 24.57 -5.93 -14.16
CA ASN A 90 24.14 -5.53 -12.81
C ASN A 90 23.55 -6.70 -12.02
N ILE A 91 24.28 -7.82 -11.94
CA ILE A 91 24.01 -8.88 -10.95
C ILE A 91 24.10 -8.31 -9.52
N ASN A 92 24.83 -7.20 -9.34
CA ASN A 92 25.04 -6.53 -8.05
C ASN A 92 23.80 -5.93 -7.39
N GLY A 93 22.79 -5.47 -8.16
CA GLY A 93 21.58 -4.84 -7.59
C GLY A 93 20.55 -5.83 -7.02
N PHE A 94 20.92 -7.10 -6.95
CA PHE A 94 20.14 -8.13 -6.29
C PHE A 94 21.03 -9.03 -5.40
N THR A 95 22.30 -8.67 -5.18
CA THR A 95 23.16 -9.46 -4.28
C THR A 95 22.71 -9.21 -2.84
N ASP A 96 22.28 -10.26 -2.12
CA ASP A 96 21.94 -10.14 -0.70
C ASP A 96 23.22 -9.95 0.13
N HIS A 97 23.45 -8.74 0.64
CA HIS A 97 24.56 -8.45 1.57
C HIS A 97 24.13 -8.57 3.04
N GLY A 98 22.96 -9.15 3.30
CA GLY A 98 22.40 -9.37 4.63
C GLY A 98 21.61 -8.17 5.16
N GLU A 99 21.18 -7.24 4.31
CA GLU A 99 20.37 -6.07 4.65
C GLU A 99 19.12 -6.47 5.44
N LEU A 100 18.34 -7.43 4.92
CA LEU A 100 17.13 -7.94 5.60
C LEU A 100 17.43 -8.40 7.03
N LYS A 101 18.57 -9.07 7.25
CA LYS A 101 18.99 -9.54 8.58
C LYS A 101 19.16 -8.39 9.56
N TYR A 102 19.89 -7.36 9.16
CA TYR A 102 20.11 -6.20 10.02
C TYR A 102 18.87 -5.31 10.12
N SER A 103 18.02 -5.27 9.09
CA SER A 103 16.74 -4.57 9.10
C SER A 103 15.81 -5.20 10.14
N LEU A 104 15.67 -6.52 10.16
CA LEU A 104 14.92 -7.25 11.21
C LEU A 104 15.48 -7.01 12.60
N ARG A 105 16.81 -6.93 12.76
CA ARG A 105 17.42 -6.54 14.05
C ARG A 105 17.01 -5.14 14.47
N SER A 106 16.95 -4.19 13.54
CA SER A 106 16.50 -2.83 13.83
C SER A 106 15.02 -2.78 14.25
N VAL A 107 14.17 -3.61 13.65
CA VAL A 107 12.76 -3.78 14.05
C VAL A 107 12.66 -4.36 15.45
N ASP A 108 13.40 -5.45 15.75
CA ASP A 108 13.38 -6.08 17.07
C ASP A 108 13.86 -5.12 18.18
N MET A 109 14.81 -4.23 17.88
CA MET A 109 15.31 -3.23 18.82
C MET A 109 14.36 -2.06 19.05
N TYR A 110 13.72 -1.55 17.99
CA TYR A 110 13.12 -0.21 18.00
C TYR A 110 11.63 -0.16 17.65
N MET A 111 11.11 -1.24 17.07
CA MET A 111 9.71 -1.39 16.68
C MET A 111 9.19 -2.76 17.10
N SER A 112 9.57 -3.19 18.29
CA SER A 112 9.29 -4.53 18.81
C SER A 112 7.78 -4.83 18.88
N TRP A 113 6.93 -3.79 18.77
CA TRP A 113 5.46 -3.75 18.80
C TRP A 113 4.71 -4.14 17.55
N VAL A 114 5.42 -4.27 16.44
CA VAL A 114 4.88 -4.87 15.23
C VAL A 114 4.35 -6.26 15.58
N ARG A 115 3.08 -6.55 15.30
CA ARG A 115 2.48 -7.83 15.72
C ARG A 115 3.07 -9.01 14.94
N LYS A 116 2.95 -9.00 13.61
CA LYS A 116 3.55 -9.98 12.69
C LYS A 116 4.41 -9.32 11.64
N ILE A 117 5.39 -10.05 11.14
CA ILE A 117 6.30 -9.67 10.08
C ILE A 117 6.11 -10.69 8.94
N TYR A 118 5.63 -10.20 7.81
CA TYR A 118 5.51 -10.96 6.57
C TYR A 118 6.71 -10.64 5.69
N ILE A 119 7.40 -11.67 5.20
CA ILE A 119 8.52 -11.53 4.27
C ILE A 119 8.06 -12.09 2.94
N VAL A 120 7.74 -11.18 2.01
CA VAL A 120 7.29 -11.51 0.66
C VAL A 120 8.50 -11.85 -0.19
N THR A 121 8.52 -13.05 -0.74
CA THR A 121 9.62 -13.57 -1.56
C THR A 121 9.10 -14.29 -2.79
N ASN A 122 9.96 -14.54 -3.78
CA ASN A 122 9.66 -15.44 -4.88
C ASN A 122 10.06 -16.89 -4.54
N ASN A 123 9.39 -17.45 -3.52
CA ASN A 123 9.62 -18.79 -2.97
C ASN A 123 11.00 -18.98 -2.31
N GLN A 124 11.66 -17.90 -1.89
CA GLN A 124 12.98 -17.94 -1.25
C GLN A 124 12.86 -17.90 0.28
N ILE A 125 13.77 -18.59 0.96
CA ILE A 125 13.90 -18.64 2.42
C ILE A 125 15.32 -18.21 2.79
N PRO A 126 15.52 -17.10 3.53
CA PRO A 126 16.84 -16.73 4.01
C PRO A 126 17.44 -17.83 4.90
N ASN A 127 18.69 -18.22 4.63
CA ASN A 127 19.33 -19.35 5.31
C ASN A 127 19.48 -19.16 6.83
N TRP A 128 19.49 -17.93 7.32
CA TRP A 128 19.71 -17.57 8.72
C TRP A 128 18.40 -17.34 9.50
N LEU A 129 17.26 -17.29 8.81
CA LEU A 129 15.98 -16.89 9.39
C LEU A 129 15.35 -18.03 10.19
N ASN A 130 14.86 -17.73 11.40
CA ASN A 130 14.10 -18.65 12.22
C ASN A 130 12.62 -18.64 11.81
N THR A 131 12.26 -19.52 10.87
CA THR A 131 10.89 -19.67 10.35
C THR A 131 9.91 -20.27 11.36
N SER A 132 10.39 -20.82 12.47
CA SER A 132 9.54 -21.32 13.57
C SER A 132 9.08 -20.22 14.53
N ASN A 133 9.57 -18.98 14.38
CA ASN A 133 9.11 -17.86 15.21
C ASN A 133 7.67 -17.49 14.82
N PRO A 134 6.69 -17.48 15.76
CA PRO A 134 5.28 -17.25 15.44
C PRO A 134 4.97 -15.83 14.92
N ARG A 135 5.93 -14.88 15.03
CA ARG A 135 5.82 -13.54 14.47
C ARG A 135 6.33 -13.44 13.03
N ILE A 136 7.07 -14.42 12.52
CA ILE A 136 7.58 -14.44 11.16
C ILE A 136 6.67 -15.28 10.28
N GLN A 137 6.33 -14.77 9.10
CA GLN A 137 5.68 -15.53 8.05
C GLN A 137 6.37 -15.26 6.71
N ILE A 138 6.93 -16.29 6.10
CA ILE A 138 7.37 -16.21 4.70
C ILE A 138 6.13 -16.34 3.83
N VAL A 139 5.99 -15.46 2.85
CA VAL A 139 4.85 -15.42 1.94
C VAL A 139 5.38 -15.44 0.51
N SER A 140 4.91 -16.39 -0.28
CA SER A 140 5.23 -16.45 -1.70
C SER A 140 4.29 -15.54 -2.50
N LEU A 141 4.70 -15.11 -3.70
CA LEU A 141 3.85 -14.27 -4.56
C LEU A 141 2.52 -14.97 -4.91
N GLU A 142 2.57 -16.30 -5.09
CA GLU A 142 1.41 -17.16 -5.36
C GLU A 142 0.33 -17.12 -4.27
N ASP A 143 0.71 -16.79 -3.03
CA ASP A 143 -0.21 -16.81 -1.88
C ASP A 143 -1.22 -15.64 -1.89
N PHE A 144 -0.94 -14.57 -2.64
CA PHE A 144 -1.76 -13.35 -2.59
C PHE A 144 -1.99 -12.67 -3.94
N TYR A 145 -1.28 -13.04 -5.01
CA TYR A 145 -1.54 -12.51 -6.34
C TYR A 145 -2.98 -12.83 -6.79
N GLU A 146 -3.66 -11.83 -7.36
CA GLU A 146 -5.04 -12.00 -7.83
C GLU A 146 -5.13 -12.97 -9.01
N ASP A 147 -4.17 -12.88 -9.92
CA ASP A 147 -4.06 -13.72 -11.11
C ASP A 147 -2.69 -14.40 -11.13
N PRO A 148 -2.59 -15.67 -10.68
CA PRO A 148 -1.34 -16.41 -10.68
C PRO A 148 -0.71 -16.56 -12.07
N SER A 149 -1.47 -16.40 -13.16
CA SER A 149 -0.93 -16.51 -14.53
C SER A 149 0.03 -15.37 -14.89
N THR A 150 0.03 -14.28 -14.14
CA THR A 150 0.97 -13.16 -14.34
C THR A 150 2.29 -13.34 -13.60
N LEU A 151 2.46 -14.43 -12.85
CA LEU A 151 3.71 -14.74 -12.16
C LEU A 151 4.74 -15.42 -13.09
N PRO A 152 6.05 -15.33 -12.80
CA PRO A 152 6.64 -14.54 -11.71
C PRO A 152 6.58 -13.03 -11.99
N SER A 153 6.58 -12.22 -10.93
CA SER A 153 6.74 -10.77 -11.05
C SER A 153 8.02 -10.31 -10.35
N PHE A 154 8.74 -9.43 -11.03
CA PHE A 154 9.93 -8.70 -10.59
C PHE A 154 9.65 -7.19 -10.51
N SER A 155 8.38 -6.79 -10.67
CA SER A 155 7.94 -5.41 -10.62
C SER A 155 7.54 -5.03 -9.20
N SER A 156 8.36 -4.22 -8.53
CA SER A 156 8.03 -3.72 -7.18
C SER A 156 6.63 -3.07 -7.12
N PRO A 157 6.21 -2.21 -8.08
CA PRO A 157 4.84 -1.69 -8.11
C PRO A 157 3.75 -2.77 -8.21
N SER A 158 3.94 -3.81 -9.05
CA SER A 158 2.98 -4.93 -9.15
C SER A 158 2.82 -5.66 -7.83
N ILE A 159 3.94 -6.01 -7.18
CA ILE A 159 3.98 -6.73 -5.90
C ILE A 159 3.33 -5.88 -4.81
N GLN A 160 3.79 -4.64 -4.65
CA GLN A 160 3.34 -3.72 -3.60
C GLN A 160 1.84 -3.39 -3.72
N HIS A 161 1.30 -3.29 -4.94
CA HIS A 161 -0.14 -3.09 -5.11
C HIS A 161 -1.00 -4.28 -4.69
N GLN A 162 -0.43 -5.44 -4.40
CA GLN A 162 -1.18 -6.65 -4.04
C GLN A 162 -0.92 -7.14 -2.61
N ILE A 163 0.09 -6.61 -1.90
CA ILE A 163 0.44 -7.08 -0.53
C ILE A 163 -0.72 -6.99 0.48
N TYR A 164 -1.68 -6.09 0.29
CA TYR A 164 -2.85 -5.98 1.17
C TYR A 164 -3.73 -7.26 1.17
N ARG A 165 -3.58 -8.11 0.14
CA ARG A 165 -4.28 -9.39 -0.03
C ARG A 165 -3.67 -10.53 0.78
N ILE A 166 -2.50 -10.34 1.40
CA ILE A 166 -1.86 -11.37 2.23
C ILE A 166 -2.83 -11.83 3.33
N LYS A 167 -3.04 -13.15 3.39
CA LYS A 167 -3.96 -13.76 4.36
C LYS A 167 -3.45 -13.55 5.78
N GLY A 168 -4.32 -13.00 6.64
CA GLY A 168 -4.01 -12.74 8.06
C GLY A 168 -3.36 -11.38 8.34
N LEU A 169 -2.97 -10.62 7.30
CA LEU A 169 -2.45 -9.26 7.42
C LEU A 169 -3.49 -8.35 8.08
N SER A 170 -3.06 -7.58 9.10
CA SER A 170 -3.90 -6.59 9.78
C SER A 170 -4.39 -5.48 8.84
N GLU A 171 -5.48 -4.84 9.24
CA GLU A 171 -6.04 -3.68 8.54
C GLU A 171 -5.01 -2.56 8.35
N TYR A 172 -4.14 -2.36 9.35
CA TYR A 172 -3.02 -1.42 9.31
C TYR A 172 -1.73 -2.20 9.14
N PHE A 173 -0.88 -1.81 8.21
CA PHE A 173 0.43 -2.44 8.03
C PHE A 173 1.47 -1.44 7.55
N ILE A 174 2.72 -1.75 7.82
CA ILE A 174 3.87 -1.01 7.33
C ILE A 174 4.43 -1.79 6.15
N SER A 175 4.64 -1.12 5.01
CA SER A 175 5.43 -1.68 3.90
C SER A 175 6.81 -1.07 3.94
N MET A 176 7.84 -1.91 3.90
CA MET A 176 9.23 -1.53 4.05
C MET A 176 10.12 -2.44 3.22
N ASP A 177 11.14 -1.88 2.58
CA ASP A 177 12.12 -2.67 1.84
C ASP A 177 13.23 -3.13 2.79
N ASP A 178 13.98 -4.17 2.42
CA ASP A 178 15.01 -4.79 3.24
C ASP A 178 16.22 -3.88 3.51
N ASP A 179 16.44 -2.90 2.63
CA ASP A 179 17.46 -1.86 2.70
C ASP A 179 17.10 -0.68 3.62
N ASN A 180 15.91 -0.70 4.24
CA ASN A 180 15.47 0.31 5.19
C ASN A 180 15.86 -0.13 6.62
N PHE A 181 16.20 0.81 7.51
CA PHE A 181 16.57 0.50 8.90
C PHE A 181 16.04 1.54 9.89
N ILE A 182 15.69 1.07 11.10
CA ILE A 182 15.22 1.92 12.19
C ILE A 182 16.40 2.28 13.11
N THR A 183 16.61 3.56 13.38
CA THR A 183 17.76 4.04 14.16
C THR A 183 17.40 4.41 15.60
N LYS A 184 16.11 4.46 15.94
CA LYS A 184 15.60 4.89 17.25
C LYS A 184 14.25 4.26 17.57
N PRO A 185 13.89 4.11 18.87
CA PRO A 185 12.56 3.69 19.28
C PRO A 185 11.49 4.52 18.57
N SER A 186 10.66 3.85 17.78
CA SER A 186 9.64 4.46 16.94
C SER A 186 8.32 3.80 17.27
N TRP A 187 7.25 4.56 17.46
CA TRP A 187 5.97 4.07 17.99
C TRP A 187 4.84 4.33 16.98
N PRO A 188 3.67 3.67 17.13
CA PRO A 188 2.56 3.84 16.18
C PRO A 188 2.13 5.30 15.98
N ASP A 189 2.20 6.14 17.02
CA ASP A 189 1.83 7.56 16.96
C ASP A 189 2.76 8.43 16.09
N LEU A 190 3.96 7.92 15.76
CA LEU A 190 4.84 8.52 14.76
C LEU A 190 4.28 8.37 13.34
N LEU A 191 3.45 7.36 13.11
CA LEU A 191 3.04 6.89 11.79
C LEU A 191 1.55 7.11 11.52
N VAL A 192 0.70 6.92 12.54
CA VAL A 192 -0.75 7.07 12.47
C VAL A 192 -1.30 7.56 13.80
N SER A 193 -2.27 8.47 13.78
CA SER A 193 -2.96 8.92 15.00
C SER A 193 -3.67 7.76 15.71
N GLN A 194 -3.94 7.96 17.00
CA GLN A 194 -4.59 6.95 17.85
C GLN A 194 -5.96 6.49 17.35
N ASP A 195 -6.72 7.39 16.73
CA ASP A 195 -8.02 7.06 16.13
C ASP A 195 -7.88 6.36 14.77
N GLY A 196 -6.66 6.17 14.27
CA GLY A 196 -6.38 5.53 12.99
C GLY A 196 -6.81 6.36 11.77
N LYS A 197 -7.13 7.65 11.96
CA LYS A 197 -7.70 8.52 10.91
C LYS A 197 -6.70 9.47 10.29
N THR A 198 -5.63 9.81 11.01
CA THR A 198 -4.61 10.76 10.54
C THR A 198 -3.33 10.02 10.25
N PHE A 199 -2.96 9.96 8.98
CA PHE A 199 -1.67 9.42 8.56
C PHE A 199 -0.60 10.50 8.72
N SER A 200 0.54 10.11 9.30
CA SER A 200 1.74 10.94 9.38
C SER A 200 2.67 10.49 8.27
N THR A 201 2.98 11.39 7.34
CA THR A 201 3.94 11.13 6.26
C THR A 201 4.95 12.26 6.24
N ASP A 202 6.22 11.90 6.11
CA ASP A 202 7.32 12.84 5.97
C ASP A 202 7.55 13.08 4.48
N PHE A 203 7.35 14.32 4.06
CA PHE A 203 7.70 14.74 2.71
C PHE A 203 8.95 15.58 2.80
N TYR A 204 10.05 15.06 2.25
CA TYR A 204 11.22 15.85 1.98
C TYR A 204 10.84 17.04 1.08
N TRP A 205 10.79 18.22 1.69
CA TRP A 205 10.40 19.48 1.06
C TRP A 205 11.40 19.96 -0.01
N THR A 206 12.46 19.19 -0.34
CA THR A 206 13.62 19.71 -1.10
C THR A 206 13.87 19.11 -2.48
N ALA A 207 13.08 18.13 -2.97
CA ALA A 207 13.37 17.51 -4.27
C ALA A 207 12.53 18.00 -5.46
N VAL A 208 11.45 18.76 -5.24
CA VAL A 208 10.58 19.18 -6.35
C VAL A 208 10.79 20.64 -6.75
N GLU A 209 11.42 21.49 -5.93
CA GLU A 209 11.71 22.88 -6.37
C GLU A 209 12.77 22.91 -7.49
N SER A 210 13.65 21.90 -7.54
CA SER A 210 14.69 21.76 -8.56
C SER A 210 14.21 20.99 -9.80
N HIS A 211 13.21 20.10 -9.68
CA HIS A 211 12.69 19.32 -10.82
C HIS A 211 11.45 19.94 -11.49
N SER A 212 10.57 20.62 -10.74
CA SER A 212 9.38 21.30 -11.29
C SER A 212 9.71 22.60 -12.04
N LYS A 213 10.68 23.39 -11.56
CA LYS A 213 11.17 24.57 -12.30
C LYS A 213 11.85 24.18 -13.61
N ARG A 214 12.43 22.98 -13.70
CA ARG A 214 13.06 22.46 -14.92
C ARG A 214 12.05 21.82 -15.88
N GLN A 215 10.97 21.20 -15.38
CA GLN A 215 9.91 20.62 -16.21
C GLN A 215 8.97 21.66 -16.84
N ARG A 216 8.80 22.85 -16.25
CA ARG A 216 8.15 23.98 -16.96
C ARG A 216 8.89 24.45 -18.23
N ARG A 217 10.11 23.97 -18.47
CA ARG A 217 10.86 24.14 -19.74
C ARG A 217 10.99 22.87 -20.58
N ILE A 218 10.44 21.74 -20.13
CA ILE A 218 10.26 20.58 -21.02
C ILE A 218 8.93 20.80 -21.72
N GLY A 219 8.95 21.74 -22.67
CA GLY A 219 8.04 21.65 -23.80
C GLY A 219 8.23 20.30 -24.49
N HIS A 220 7.36 20.00 -25.45
CA HIS A 220 7.40 18.84 -26.34
C HIS A 220 8.71 18.62 -27.15
N ASN A 221 9.85 19.15 -26.70
CA ASN A 221 11.16 18.86 -27.25
C ASN A 221 11.80 17.70 -26.49
N GLU A 222 11.88 16.58 -27.20
CA GLU A 222 12.67 15.39 -26.92
C GLU A 222 13.97 15.73 -26.18
N VAL A 223 14.02 15.46 -24.86
CA VAL A 223 15.30 15.27 -24.19
C VAL A 223 15.79 13.88 -24.59
N LYS A 224 16.51 13.80 -25.73
CA LYS A 224 17.36 12.65 -26.07
C LYS A 224 18.54 12.61 -25.11
N GLY A 225 18.32 11.99 -23.95
CA GLY A 225 19.34 11.47 -23.04
C GLY A 225 19.07 9.99 -22.77
N PRO A 226 20.06 9.19 -22.34
CA PRO A 226 19.89 7.75 -22.17
C PRO A 226 18.85 7.50 -21.09
N ARG A 227 17.62 7.20 -21.54
CA ARG A 227 16.44 6.71 -20.79
C ARG A 227 16.27 7.32 -19.40
N LEU A 228 15.29 8.19 -19.23
CA LEU A 228 14.75 8.38 -17.88
C LEU A 228 14.33 7.00 -17.36
N ASN A 229 14.76 6.62 -16.15
CA ASN A 229 14.46 5.29 -15.61
C ASN A 229 12.94 5.08 -15.51
N GLU A 230 12.49 3.84 -15.68
CA GLU A 230 11.07 3.46 -15.74
C GLU A 230 10.29 3.97 -14.51
N PHE A 231 10.97 4.03 -13.35
CA PHE A 231 10.45 4.63 -12.13
C PHE A 231 10.04 6.11 -12.31
N LEU A 232 10.94 6.99 -12.76
CA LEU A 232 10.61 8.42 -12.89
C LEU A 232 9.54 8.67 -13.96
N GLU A 233 9.51 7.87 -15.03
CA GLU A 233 8.44 7.97 -16.03
C GLU A 233 7.08 7.58 -15.45
N SER A 234 7.02 6.51 -14.66
CA SER A 234 5.78 6.10 -13.99
C SER A 234 5.30 7.11 -12.94
N ILE A 235 6.20 7.83 -12.26
CA ILE A 235 5.81 8.95 -11.40
C ILE A 235 5.12 10.06 -12.21
N LYS A 236 5.69 10.45 -13.37
CA LYS A 236 5.06 11.46 -14.24
C LYS A 236 3.70 11.00 -14.76
N TYR A 237 3.58 9.72 -15.08
CA TYR A 237 2.32 9.12 -15.50
C TYR A 237 1.24 9.28 -14.43
N VAL A 238 1.54 8.92 -13.17
CA VAL A 238 0.59 9.09 -12.07
C VAL A 238 0.30 10.56 -11.77
N ASP A 239 1.30 11.45 -11.80
CA ASP A 239 1.09 12.88 -11.58
C ASP A 239 0.15 13.50 -12.63
N THR A 240 0.34 13.13 -13.91
CA THR A 240 -0.55 13.55 -15.00
C THR A 240 -1.97 13.02 -14.81
N LEU A 241 -2.12 11.75 -14.41
CA LEU A 241 -3.42 11.17 -14.08
C LEU A 241 -4.10 11.91 -12.92
N TYR A 242 -3.33 12.32 -11.91
CA TYR A 242 -3.85 13.02 -10.75
C TYR A 242 -4.19 14.47 -11.05
N ASP A 243 -3.46 15.14 -11.94
CA ASP A 243 -3.85 16.46 -12.46
C ASP A 243 -5.18 16.41 -13.20
N GLN A 244 -5.41 15.36 -13.99
CA GLN A 244 -6.69 15.14 -14.67
C GLN A 244 -7.84 14.84 -13.68
N THR A 245 -7.53 14.19 -12.56
CA THR A 245 -8.54 13.71 -11.60
C THR A 245 -8.88 14.73 -10.50
N TYR A 246 -7.86 15.34 -9.91
CA TYR A 246 -7.97 16.21 -8.74
C TYR A 246 -7.65 17.68 -9.05
N GLY A 247 -7.25 17.98 -10.30
CA GLY A 247 -6.75 19.28 -10.70
C GLY A 247 -5.25 19.43 -10.45
N TYR A 248 -4.70 20.48 -11.05
CA TYR A 248 -3.27 20.80 -10.96
C TYR A 248 -2.84 21.01 -9.52
N ALA A 249 -1.83 20.26 -9.09
CA ALA A 249 -1.22 20.41 -7.78
C ALA A 249 0.26 20.10 -7.83
N TYR A 250 1.00 20.63 -6.87
CA TYR A 250 2.40 20.29 -6.71
C TYR A 250 2.53 19.00 -5.90
N ARG A 251 2.98 17.91 -6.54
CA ARG A 251 3.17 16.62 -5.90
C ARG A 251 4.65 16.26 -5.76
N SER A 252 5.05 16.01 -4.52
CA SER A 252 6.40 15.56 -4.18
C SER A 252 6.53 14.04 -4.21
N ILE A 253 7.68 13.56 -4.70
CA ILE A 253 8.08 12.15 -4.58
C ILE A 253 8.45 11.89 -3.12
N MET A 254 7.95 10.78 -2.58
CA MET A 254 8.27 10.38 -1.21
C MET A 254 9.65 9.74 -1.12
N PRO A 255 10.35 9.91 0.01
CA PRO A 255 11.61 9.22 0.24
C PRO A 255 11.41 7.71 0.19
N HIS A 256 12.45 6.99 -0.21
CA HIS A 256 12.49 5.52 -0.09
C HIS A 256 12.56 5.14 1.39
N ALA A 257 11.40 4.98 2.02
CA ALA A 257 11.24 4.83 3.45
C ALA A 257 9.98 3.99 3.78
N PRO A 258 9.89 3.48 5.02
CA PRO A 258 8.72 2.72 5.45
C PRO A 258 7.44 3.56 5.36
N GLY A 259 6.42 3.03 4.68
CA GLY A 259 5.11 3.66 4.56
C GLY A 259 4.06 2.91 5.37
N VAL A 260 3.06 3.62 5.91
CA VAL A 260 1.94 3.01 6.62
C VAL A 260 0.69 3.04 5.76
N PHE A 261 0.09 1.86 5.62
CA PHE A 261 -0.99 1.58 4.71
C PHE A 261 -2.16 0.96 5.43
N LYS A 262 -3.35 1.20 4.88
CA LYS A 262 -4.60 0.62 5.32
C LYS A 262 -5.21 -0.20 4.19
N LYS A 263 -5.58 -1.45 4.47
CA LYS A 263 -6.13 -2.37 3.47
C LYS A 263 -7.37 -1.80 2.79
N SER A 264 -8.31 -1.25 3.56
CA SER A 264 -9.52 -0.66 2.99
C SER A 264 -9.23 0.49 2.02
N ILE A 265 -8.18 1.28 2.26
CA ILE A 265 -7.80 2.41 1.42
C ILE A 265 -7.12 1.92 0.14
N MET A 266 -6.32 0.86 0.21
CA MET A 266 -5.78 0.19 -0.98
C MET A 266 -6.90 -0.33 -1.89
N GLU A 267 -7.92 -0.97 -1.31
CA GLU A 267 -9.09 -1.44 -2.07
C GLU A 267 -9.87 -0.29 -2.71
N GLU A 268 -10.07 0.81 -1.98
CA GLU A 268 -10.73 2.00 -2.52
C GLU A 268 -9.91 2.65 -3.64
N LEU A 269 -8.59 2.75 -3.47
CA LEU A 269 -7.68 3.26 -4.49
C LEU A 269 -7.77 2.43 -5.77
N HIS A 270 -7.78 1.10 -5.65
CA HIS A 270 -7.96 0.18 -6.78
C HIS A 270 -9.32 0.33 -7.46
N LYS A 271 -10.41 0.56 -6.69
CA LYS A 271 -11.73 0.86 -7.24
C LYS A 271 -11.79 2.22 -7.93
N ARG A 272 -11.04 3.22 -7.43
CA ARG A 272 -10.97 4.57 -8.02
C ARG A 272 -10.20 4.58 -9.33
N PHE A 273 -9.11 3.81 -9.43
CA PHE A 273 -8.24 3.72 -10.59
C PHE A 273 -8.10 2.28 -11.10
N PRO A 274 -9.20 1.64 -11.55
CA PRO A 274 -9.21 0.21 -11.85
C PRO A 274 -8.34 -0.11 -13.07
N ILE A 275 -8.33 0.75 -14.09
CA ILE A 275 -7.54 0.53 -15.30
C ILE A 275 -6.04 0.56 -14.98
N GLN A 276 -5.59 1.55 -14.21
CA GLN A 276 -4.19 1.76 -13.87
C GLN A 276 -3.70 0.70 -12.90
N SER A 277 -4.52 0.37 -11.90
CA SER A 277 -4.22 -0.69 -10.93
C SER A 277 -4.12 -2.05 -11.64
N GLN A 278 -5.10 -2.42 -12.46
CA GLN A 278 -5.11 -3.70 -13.19
C GLN A 278 -3.96 -3.82 -14.18
N LYS A 279 -3.60 -2.74 -14.89
CA LYS A 279 -2.42 -2.73 -15.76
C LYS A 279 -1.13 -3.00 -14.95
N THR A 280 -0.99 -2.35 -13.80
CA THR A 280 0.23 -2.43 -12.97
C THR A 280 0.39 -3.79 -12.31
N ILE A 281 -0.67 -4.36 -11.74
CA ILE A 281 -0.57 -5.65 -11.01
C ILE A 281 -0.17 -6.81 -11.94
N ARG A 282 -0.47 -6.72 -13.23
CA ARG A 282 -0.12 -7.75 -14.23
C ARG A 282 1.30 -7.62 -14.79
N ASN A 283 2.01 -6.54 -14.46
CA ASN A 283 3.36 -6.32 -14.97
C ASN A 283 4.37 -7.24 -14.30
N GLN A 284 5.12 -7.99 -15.11
CA GLN A 284 6.23 -8.82 -14.63
C GLN A 284 7.50 -8.01 -14.38
N TYR A 285 7.68 -6.88 -15.07
CA TYR A 285 8.80 -5.96 -14.89
C TYR A 285 8.29 -4.52 -14.72
N ARG A 286 9.08 -3.65 -14.09
CA ARG A 286 8.71 -2.23 -13.95
C ARG A 286 8.41 -1.63 -15.33
N HIS A 287 7.32 -0.90 -15.41
CA HIS A 287 6.86 -0.26 -16.63
C HIS A 287 6.70 1.24 -16.41
N ARG A 288 6.95 2.03 -17.45
CA ARG A 288 6.84 3.50 -17.44
C ARG A 288 5.43 4.04 -17.16
N ASP A 289 4.42 3.17 -17.16
CA ASP A 289 3.02 3.49 -16.89
C ASP A 289 2.52 2.77 -15.63
N ASP A 290 3.43 2.31 -14.78
CA ASP A 290 3.06 1.73 -13.49
C ASP A 290 2.34 2.78 -12.64
N PHE A 291 1.25 2.37 -12.01
CA PHE A 291 0.63 3.09 -10.92
C PHE A 291 1.61 2.98 -9.74
N GLN A 292 2.38 4.03 -9.48
CA GLN A 292 3.45 3.97 -8.48
C GLN A 292 2.87 3.86 -7.08
N PHE A 293 3.17 2.77 -6.38
CA PHE A 293 2.47 2.34 -5.16
C PHE A 293 2.38 3.42 -4.08
N GLN A 294 3.52 3.81 -3.48
CA GLN A 294 3.51 4.79 -2.40
C GLN A 294 2.95 6.12 -2.92
N PHE A 295 3.41 6.60 -4.09
CA PHE A 295 3.04 7.89 -4.69
C PHE A 295 1.53 8.01 -4.85
N SER A 296 0.92 7.01 -5.45
CA SER A 296 -0.52 6.93 -5.64
C SER A 296 -1.26 6.90 -4.30
N TYR A 297 -0.84 6.03 -3.36
CA TYR A 297 -1.54 5.90 -2.08
C TYR A 297 -1.56 7.19 -1.25
N PHE A 298 -0.42 7.84 -1.04
CA PHE A 298 -0.37 9.03 -0.20
C PHE A 298 -1.00 10.25 -0.85
N TRP A 299 -0.85 10.44 -2.17
CA TRP A 299 -1.54 11.55 -2.84
C TRP A 299 -3.05 11.32 -2.93
N TYR A 300 -3.50 10.07 -3.02
CA TYR A 300 -4.92 9.74 -2.90
C TYR A 300 -5.46 10.12 -1.52
N LEU A 301 -4.75 9.75 -0.44
CA LEU A 301 -5.12 10.18 0.92
C LEU A 301 -5.21 11.71 1.04
N ILE A 302 -4.28 12.43 0.42
CA ILE A 302 -4.18 13.89 0.53
C ILE A 302 -5.28 14.61 -0.26
N GLN A 303 -5.72 14.05 -1.39
CA GLN A 303 -6.54 14.77 -2.36
C GLN A 303 -7.95 14.21 -2.53
N GLU A 304 -8.19 12.97 -2.14
CA GLU A 304 -9.51 12.36 -2.30
C GLU A 304 -10.53 13.06 -1.40
N LYS A 305 -11.71 13.31 -1.96
CA LYS A 305 -12.77 14.06 -1.31
C LYS A 305 -13.96 13.18 -1.00
N GLU A 306 -14.63 13.48 0.10
CA GLU A 306 -15.88 12.83 0.46
C GLU A 306 -17.04 13.55 -0.23
N PHE A 307 -17.90 12.78 -0.91
CA PHE A 307 -19.16 13.27 -1.42
C PHE A 307 -20.32 12.58 -0.72
N ASN A 308 -21.03 13.33 0.13
CA ASN A 308 -22.27 12.85 0.72
C ASN A 308 -23.42 13.14 -0.25
N PHE A 309 -23.76 12.15 -1.08
CA PHE A 309 -24.79 12.32 -2.11
C PHE A 309 -26.14 12.65 -1.51
N GLU A 310 -26.55 11.96 -0.45
CA GLU A 310 -27.80 12.21 0.24
C GLU A 310 -27.90 13.63 0.75
N GLU A 311 -26.91 14.08 1.52
CA GLU A 311 -26.90 15.45 2.06
C GLU A 311 -26.90 16.48 0.94
N TYR A 312 -26.10 16.26 -0.11
CA TYR A 312 -26.08 17.16 -1.27
C TYR A 312 -27.44 17.19 -1.98
N PHE A 313 -28.06 16.02 -2.19
CA PHE A 313 -29.38 15.90 -2.81
C PHE A 313 -30.43 16.64 -2.00
N GLN A 314 -30.50 16.39 -0.69
CA GLN A 314 -31.45 17.03 0.22
C GLN A 314 -31.32 18.56 0.20
N ASN A 315 -30.08 19.06 0.20
CA ASN A 315 -29.82 20.49 0.29
C ASN A 315 -29.93 21.25 -1.05
N ASN A 316 -29.73 20.56 -2.18
CA ASN A 316 -29.55 21.24 -3.48
C ASN A 316 -30.48 20.76 -4.60
N LEU A 317 -30.97 19.51 -4.53
CA LEU A 317 -31.70 18.86 -5.63
C LEU A 317 -33.12 18.42 -5.26
N ALA A 318 -33.43 18.31 -3.97
CA ALA A 318 -34.71 17.80 -3.50
C ALA A 318 -35.85 18.81 -3.68
N ASP A 319 -37.03 18.29 -3.97
CA ASP A 319 -38.28 19.03 -3.93
C ASP A 319 -38.63 19.41 -2.49
N GLN A 320 -39.09 20.65 -2.28
CA GLN A 320 -39.35 21.21 -0.95
C GLN A 320 -40.56 20.57 -0.24
N ILE A 321 -41.42 19.88 -0.97
CA ILE A 321 -42.62 19.21 -0.44
C ILE A 321 -42.32 17.74 -0.20
N ASN A 322 -41.63 17.09 -1.14
CA ASN A 322 -41.19 15.71 -1.00
C ASN A 322 -39.68 15.61 -1.16
N ASN A 323 -38.99 15.65 -0.03
CA ASN A 323 -37.53 15.59 0.11
C ASN A 323 -36.84 14.37 -0.55
N ASN A 324 -37.60 13.36 -1.01
CA ASN A 324 -37.05 12.22 -1.76
C ASN A 324 -37.21 12.34 -3.28
N LEU A 325 -37.94 13.35 -3.77
CA LEU A 325 -38.12 13.64 -5.18
C LEU A 325 -37.15 14.72 -5.64
N PHE A 326 -36.72 14.62 -6.88
CA PHE A 326 -35.91 15.64 -7.53
C PHE A 326 -36.78 16.84 -7.94
N ASP A 327 -36.37 18.05 -7.56
CA ASP A 327 -36.99 19.29 -8.01
C ASP A 327 -36.66 19.55 -9.49
N THR A 328 -37.67 19.54 -10.35
CA THR A 328 -37.50 19.76 -11.79
C THR A 328 -36.93 21.14 -12.13
N ASN A 329 -36.95 22.11 -11.22
CA ASN A 329 -36.30 23.41 -11.43
C ASN A 329 -34.78 23.35 -11.25
N LYS A 330 -34.23 22.23 -10.76
CA LYS A 330 -32.80 22.03 -10.47
C LYS A 330 -32.04 21.31 -11.58
N TRP A 331 -32.66 21.11 -12.74
CA TRP A 331 -32.00 20.47 -13.89
C TRP A 331 -30.72 21.19 -14.33
N ASN A 332 -30.65 22.51 -14.13
CA ASN A 332 -29.45 23.30 -14.39
C ASN A 332 -28.23 22.77 -13.62
N ILE A 333 -28.40 22.33 -12.37
CA ILE A 333 -27.31 21.78 -11.53
C ILE A 333 -26.79 20.46 -12.11
N LEU A 334 -27.69 19.53 -12.48
CA LEU A 334 -27.28 18.26 -13.09
C LEU A 334 -26.62 18.46 -14.46
N THR A 335 -27.15 19.36 -15.30
CA THR A 335 -26.52 19.64 -16.60
C THR A 335 -25.15 20.30 -16.44
N ASP A 336 -25.02 21.21 -15.47
CA ASP A 336 -23.76 21.90 -15.16
C ASP A 336 -22.71 20.92 -14.60
N ALA A 337 -23.10 19.99 -13.73
CA ALA A 337 -22.23 18.92 -13.22
C ALA A 337 -21.69 18.03 -14.34
N LEU A 338 -22.49 17.79 -15.37
CA LEU A 338 -22.15 16.95 -16.51
C LEU A 338 -21.45 17.70 -17.65
N GLY A 339 -21.21 19.01 -17.50
CA GLY A 339 -20.63 19.85 -18.56
C GLY A 339 -21.54 20.01 -19.79
N LEU A 340 -22.86 19.93 -19.59
CA LEU A 340 -23.88 20.00 -20.63
C LEU A 340 -24.58 21.35 -20.63
N LYS A 341 -24.98 21.82 -21.82
CA LYS A 341 -25.88 22.96 -21.91
C LYS A 341 -27.24 22.60 -21.35
N TYR A 342 -27.83 23.50 -20.56
CA TYR A 342 -29.19 23.36 -20.05
C TYR A 342 -30.20 23.45 -21.19
N HIS A 343 -30.72 22.29 -21.63
CA HIS A 343 -31.62 22.15 -22.77
C HIS A 343 -32.47 20.86 -22.62
N SER A 344 -33.64 20.81 -23.25
CA SER A 344 -34.57 19.67 -23.18
C SER A 344 -33.93 18.35 -23.65
N ASP A 345 -33.08 18.39 -24.68
CA ASP A 345 -32.37 17.20 -25.16
C ASP A 345 -31.31 16.69 -24.17
N SER A 346 -30.63 17.59 -23.46
CA SER A 346 -29.69 17.22 -22.39
C SER A 346 -30.43 16.52 -21.26
N ILE A 347 -31.57 17.06 -20.85
CA ILE A 347 -32.45 16.47 -19.82
C ILE A 347 -32.89 15.07 -20.25
N LYS A 348 -33.44 14.93 -21.47
CA LYS A 348 -33.83 13.61 -21.99
C LYS A 348 -32.67 12.64 -21.95
N ARG A 349 -31.48 13.03 -22.42
CA ARG A 349 -30.29 12.18 -22.41
C ARG A 349 -29.91 11.72 -21.01
N ILE A 350 -29.96 12.62 -20.02
CA ILE A 350 -29.69 12.29 -18.61
C ILE A 350 -30.72 11.27 -18.10
N THR A 351 -32.02 11.52 -18.32
CA THR A 351 -33.10 10.62 -17.89
C THR A 351 -32.95 9.21 -18.49
N ARG A 352 -32.65 9.09 -19.80
CA ARG A 352 -32.42 7.77 -20.42
C ARG A 352 -31.25 7.03 -19.80
N LYS A 353 -30.17 7.76 -19.47
CA LYS A 353 -28.97 7.17 -18.87
C LYS A 353 -29.28 6.62 -17.47
N ILE A 354 -29.99 7.39 -16.63
CA ILE A 354 -30.43 6.96 -15.31
C ILE A 354 -31.38 5.75 -15.41
N ALA A 355 -32.35 5.78 -16.33
CA ALA A 355 -33.31 4.69 -16.53
C ALA A 355 -32.60 3.38 -16.90
N ARG A 356 -31.65 3.42 -17.84
CA ARG A 356 -30.84 2.26 -18.24
C ARG A 356 -30.01 1.70 -17.09
N GLU A 357 -29.35 2.56 -16.31
CA GLU A 357 -28.55 2.13 -15.15
C GLU A 357 -29.40 1.52 -14.04
N ASN A 358 -30.68 1.90 -13.95
CA ASN A 358 -31.64 1.36 -12.98
C ASN A 358 -32.55 0.27 -13.56
N HIS A 359 -32.32 -0.20 -14.79
CA HIS A 359 -33.15 -1.20 -15.48
C HIS A 359 -34.65 -0.83 -15.59
N ILE A 360 -34.96 0.44 -15.83
CA ILE A 360 -36.32 0.96 -15.99
C ILE A 360 -36.69 0.98 -17.48
N LEU A 361 -37.84 0.38 -17.83
CA LEU A 361 -38.31 0.24 -19.22
C LEU A 361 -39.08 1.44 -19.75
N GLN A 362 -39.73 2.21 -18.88
CA GLN A 362 -40.53 3.38 -19.26
C GLN A 362 -39.86 4.67 -18.79
N GLU A 363 -39.27 5.40 -19.75
CA GLU A 363 -38.47 6.61 -19.49
C GLU A 363 -39.35 7.88 -19.48
N ASP A 364 -40.45 7.89 -20.23
CA ASP A 364 -41.35 9.04 -20.35
C ASP A 364 -42.18 9.23 -19.08
N GLY A 365 -42.15 10.45 -18.52
CA GLY A 365 -42.82 10.77 -17.27
C GLY A 365 -42.15 10.18 -16.03
N MET A 366 -40.94 9.62 -16.15
CA MET A 366 -40.20 9.05 -15.04
C MET A 366 -39.92 10.13 -13.97
N VAL A 367 -40.44 9.89 -12.76
CA VAL A 367 -40.17 10.73 -11.60
C VAL A 367 -38.79 10.36 -11.02
N LEU A 368 -37.88 11.32 -11.00
CA LEU A 368 -36.56 11.14 -10.41
C LEU A 368 -36.64 11.20 -8.89
N THR A 369 -36.02 10.22 -8.24
CA THR A 369 -35.92 10.12 -6.78
C THR A 369 -34.46 10.13 -6.35
N LEU A 370 -34.22 10.45 -5.07
CA LEU A 370 -32.92 10.26 -4.42
C LEU A 370 -32.34 8.88 -4.73
N GLN A 371 -33.15 7.82 -4.61
CA GLN A 371 -32.66 6.45 -4.79
C GLN A 371 -32.25 6.13 -6.23
N LEU A 372 -32.96 6.67 -7.22
CA LEU A 372 -32.62 6.50 -8.64
C LEU A 372 -31.33 7.24 -9.00
N LEU A 373 -31.20 8.47 -8.52
CA LEU A 373 -30.03 9.31 -8.79
C LEU A 373 -28.79 8.78 -8.06
N LYS A 374 -28.94 8.33 -6.81
CA LYS A 374 -27.86 7.73 -6.02
C LYS A 374 -27.30 6.45 -6.64
N LYS A 375 -28.15 5.63 -7.27
CA LYS A 375 -27.75 4.40 -7.99
C LYS A 375 -27.12 4.67 -9.35
N SER A 376 -27.19 5.90 -9.86
CA SER A 376 -26.59 6.27 -11.14
C SER A 376 -25.14 6.71 -10.92
N ASP A 377 -24.18 5.83 -11.23
CA ASP A 377 -22.75 6.17 -11.21
C ASP A 377 -22.46 7.39 -12.10
N TYR A 378 -23.19 7.54 -13.20
CA TYR A 378 -23.06 8.70 -14.09
C TYR A 378 -23.35 10.03 -13.37
N ILE A 379 -24.41 10.08 -12.58
CA ILE A 379 -24.81 11.29 -11.83
C ILE A 379 -23.96 11.47 -10.58
N TYR A 380 -23.78 10.39 -9.81
CA TYR A 380 -22.96 10.42 -8.59
C TYR A 380 -21.56 10.97 -8.88
N ASN A 381 -20.86 10.42 -9.88
CA ASN A 381 -19.49 10.84 -10.19
C ASN A 381 -19.43 12.28 -10.69
N ALA A 382 -20.40 12.73 -11.48
CA ALA A 382 -20.43 14.11 -11.98
C ALA A 382 -20.60 15.13 -10.84
N LEU A 383 -21.56 14.87 -9.93
CA LEU A 383 -21.80 15.72 -8.78
C LEU A 383 -20.62 15.68 -7.80
N ALA A 384 -20.10 14.48 -7.51
CA ALA A 384 -18.95 14.31 -6.63
C ALA A 384 -17.73 15.07 -7.16
N ASN A 385 -17.38 14.92 -8.44
CA ASN A 385 -16.22 15.59 -9.02
C ASN A 385 -16.36 17.12 -8.96
N LYS A 386 -17.57 17.66 -9.13
CA LYS A 386 -17.79 19.11 -9.17
C LYS A 386 -17.97 19.77 -7.81
N TYR A 387 -18.68 19.12 -6.89
CA TYR A 387 -19.16 19.75 -5.67
C TYR A 387 -18.54 19.21 -4.38
N SER A 388 -17.67 18.19 -4.47
CA SER A 388 -16.92 17.75 -3.27
C SER A 388 -15.92 18.82 -2.84
N SER A 389 -16.06 19.27 -1.60
CA SER A 389 -15.17 20.27 -0.98
C SER A 389 -14.41 19.73 0.22
N LYS A 390 -14.96 18.73 0.92
CA LYS A 390 -14.38 18.15 2.13
C LYS A 390 -13.43 16.99 1.77
N LEU A 391 -12.22 17.02 2.32
CA LEU A 391 -11.27 15.92 2.21
C LEU A 391 -11.84 14.66 2.88
N LYS A 392 -11.69 13.52 2.22
CA LYS A 392 -12.17 12.23 2.73
C LYS A 392 -11.33 11.75 3.91
N TYR A 393 -10.02 12.00 3.84
CA TYR A 393 -9.05 11.53 4.82
C TYR A 393 -8.40 12.70 5.54
N ASN A 394 -8.13 12.50 6.83
CA ASN A 394 -7.29 13.41 7.58
C ASN A 394 -5.83 13.01 7.36
N PHE A 395 -4.97 14.00 7.13
CA PHE A 395 -3.54 13.78 7.04
C PHE A 395 -2.80 14.95 7.70
N LYS A 396 -1.59 14.69 8.19
CA LYS A 396 -0.71 15.72 8.72
C LYS A 396 0.68 15.56 8.14
N PHE A 397 1.21 16.67 7.63
CA PHE A 397 2.64 16.79 7.37
C PHE A 397 3.37 16.90 8.70
N VAL A 398 4.34 16.03 8.93
CA VAL A 398 5.20 16.06 10.11
C VAL A 398 6.61 16.42 9.69
N ASP A 399 7.22 17.37 10.40
CA ASP A 399 8.55 17.89 10.08
C ASP A 399 9.68 17.03 10.68
N SER A 400 10.74 16.83 9.89
CA SER A 400 12.14 16.51 10.26
C SER A 400 12.51 15.26 11.07
N ARG A 401 11.55 14.42 11.49
CA ARG A 401 11.84 13.17 12.24
C ARG A 401 12.24 12.00 11.34
N PHE A 402 11.86 12.04 10.06
CA PHE A 402 12.30 11.06 9.08
C PHE A 402 13.36 11.73 8.23
N ARG A 403 14.63 11.38 8.49
CA ARG A 403 15.69 11.72 7.55
C ARG A 403 16.24 10.49 6.84
N PHE A 404 15.74 10.26 5.64
CA PHE A 404 16.45 9.53 4.60
C PHE A 404 17.89 10.01 4.40
N ILE A 405 18.82 9.11 4.72
CA ILE A 405 20.22 9.24 4.37
C ILE A 405 20.56 8.00 3.55
N ALA A 406 20.57 8.13 2.23
CA ALA A 406 21.07 7.09 1.34
C ALA A 406 22.58 6.94 1.51
N ILE A 407 23.06 5.74 1.75
CA ILE A 407 24.44 5.35 1.47
C ILE A 407 24.46 4.74 0.07
N GLY A 408 25.42 5.04 -0.80
CA GLY A 408 25.37 4.57 -2.20
C GLY A 408 26.74 4.44 -2.89
N PRO A 409 26.80 4.33 -4.24
CA PRO A 409 28.01 3.90 -4.96
C PRO A 409 29.18 4.90 -4.93
N ARG A 410 28.94 6.14 -4.50
CA ARG A 410 29.98 7.18 -4.51
C ARG A 410 30.62 7.27 -3.15
N LEU A 411 31.85 6.77 -3.00
CA LEU A 411 32.58 6.74 -1.73
C LEU A 411 32.61 8.09 -0.98
N SER A 412 32.86 9.20 -1.70
CA SER A 412 32.86 10.54 -1.10
C SER A 412 31.49 10.93 -0.56
N ARG A 413 30.42 10.65 -1.31
CA ARG A 413 29.03 10.89 -0.90
C ARG A 413 28.62 10.00 0.26
N THR A 414 29.01 8.72 0.23
CA THR A 414 28.78 7.75 1.30
C THR A 414 29.44 8.18 2.61
N LYS A 415 30.73 8.54 2.58
CA LYS A 415 31.42 9.08 3.76
C LYS A 415 30.77 10.35 4.29
N PHE A 416 30.36 11.26 3.39
CA PHE A 416 29.65 12.48 3.77
C PHE A 416 28.30 12.17 4.44
N ASN A 417 27.49 11.31 3.82
CA ASN A 417 26.16 10.94 4.31
C ASN A 417 26.23 10.23 5.67
N ILE A 418 27.20 9.35 5.89
CA ILE A 418 27.46 8.74 7.20
C ILE A 418 27.84 9.81 8.25
N LYS A 419 28.68 10.77 7.88
CA LYS A 419 29.07 11.86 8.79
C LYS A 419 27.87 12.75 9.14
N GLU A 420 27.04 13.08 8.16
CA GLU A 420 25.80 13.82 8.35
C GLU A 420 24.80 13.06 9.23
N TYR A 421 24.71 11.74 9.06
CA TYR A 421 23.94 10.88 9.95
C TYR A 421 24.43 11.04 11.39
N TYR A 422 25.71 10.85 11.68
CA TYR A 422 26.20 10.96 13.05
C TYR A 422 26.01 12.35 13.66
N ARG A 423 26.11 13.42 12.86
CA ARG A 423 25.83 14.80 13.30
C ARG A 423 24.36 15.03 13.67
N ASN A 424 23.45 14.35 12.98
CA ASN A 424 22.01 14.56 13.14
C ASN A 424 21.29 13.37 13.77
N LYS A 425 22.01 12.33 14.21
CA LYS A 425 21.48 11.02 14.60
C LYS A 425 20.29 11.14 15.54
N ASP A 426 20.28 12.19 16.38
CA ASP A 426 19.25 12.37 17.37
C ASP A 426 17.87 12.76 16.81
N LYS A 427 17.81 13.16 15.54
CA LYS A 427 16.60 13.57 14.81
C LYS A 427 16.21 12.56 13.71
N ILE A 428 16.90 11.43 13.59
CA ILE A 428 16.72 10.49 12.49
C ILE A 428 16.12 9.21 13.06
N ASN A 429 14.92 8.86 12.59
CA ASN A 429 14.26 7.60 12.95
C ASN A 429 14.53 6.47 11.95
N PHE A 430 14.76 6.80 10.68
CA PHE A 430 14.90 5.83 9.59
C PHE A 430 16.05 6.22 8.67
N ILE A 431 16.76 5.22 8.16
CA ILE A 431 17.80 5.36 7.13
C ILE A 431 17.58 4.29 6.05
N CYS A 432 18.17 4.50 4.88
CA CYS A 432 18.20 3.51 3.80
C CYS A 432 19.63 3.36 3.31
N LEU A 433 20.05 2.13 3.09
CA LEU A 433 21.35 1.82 2.53
C LEU A 433 21.14 1.35 1.10
N ASN A 434 21.36 2.22 0.12
CA ASN A 434 21.24 1.83 -1.28
C ASN A 434 22.40 0.88 -1.62
N ASP A 435 22.03 -0.29 -2.13
CA ASP A 435 22.87 -1.41 -2.55
C ASP A 435 23.35 -1.30 -4.00
N ASP A 436 23.04 -0.20 -4.71
CA ASP A 436 23.58 0.15 -6.04
C ASP A 436 25.12 0.28 -5.99
N LEU A 437 25.87 -0.83 -5.90
CA LEU A 437 27.32 -0.84 -5.87
C LEU A 437 27.88 -0.52 -7.27
N PRO A 438 29.04 0.15 -7.36
CA PRO A 438 29.66 0.50 -8.65
C PRO A 438 29.87 -0.74 -9.52
N THR A 439 29.36 -0.71 -10.75
CA THR A 439 29.59 -1.78 -11.72
C THR A 439 30.83 -1.46 -12.55
N GLY A 440 31.84 -2.32 -12.47
CA GLY A 440 33.12 -2.15 -13.17
C GLY A 440 34.32 -1.72 -12.31
N ASP A 441 34.11 -1.39 -11.03
CA ASP A 441 35.19 -1.15 -10.06
C ASP A 441 34.99 -2.02 -8.82
N HIS A 442 35.49 -3.26 -8.90
CA HIS A 442 35.34 -4.26 -7.85
C HIS A 442 35.99 -3.84 -6.52
N GLU A 443 37.15 -3.18 -6.56
CA GLU A 443 37.84 -2.75 -5.35
C GLU A 443 37.03 -1.65 -4.63
N LEU A 444 36.46 -0.72 -5.39
CA LEU A 444 35.58 0.31 -4.85
C LEU A 444 34.28 -0.28 -4.29
N ALA A 445 33.67 -1.25 -4.99
CA ALA A 445 32.48 -1.96 -4.51
C ALA A 445 32.73 -2.63 -3.15
N ILE A 446 33.83 -3.39 -3.02
CA ILE A 446 34.24 -4.03 -1.76
C ILE A 446 34.48 -2.99 -0.66
N LYS A 447 35.10 -1.83 -0.98
CA LYS A 447 35.31 -0.75 0.00
C LYS A 447 33.98 -0.18 0.51
N ILE A 448 33.02 0.04 -0.37
CA ILE A 448 31.70 0.59 -0.01
C ILE A 448 30.91 -0.42 0.80
N GLU A 449 30.87 -1.68 0.36
CA GLU A 449 30.24 -2.79 1.08
C GLU A 449 30.79 -2.92 2.51
N ASN A 450 32.12 -2.91 2.67
CA ASN A 450 32.73 -2.95 4.00
C ASN A 450 32.33 -1.76 4.89
N ILE A 451 32.19 -0.57 4.33
CA ILE A 451 31.70 0.61 5.07
C ILE A 451 30.26 0.39 5.53
N MET A 452 29.38 -0.13 4.66
CA MET A 452 27.99 -0.43 4.98
C MET A 452 27.89 -1.52 6.05
N LEU A 453 28.59 -2.64 5.88
CA LEU A 453 28.62 -3.74 6.85
C LEU A 453 29.16 -3.30 8.20
N ASN A 454 30.21 -2.48 8.25
CA ASN A 454 30.73 -1.95 9.51
C ASN A 454 29.72 -1.01 10.19
N PHE A 455 29.00 -0.21 9.41
CA PHE A 455 27.91 0.61 9.93
C PHE A 455 26.81 -0.28 10.53
N LEU A 456 26.31 -1.26 9.79
CA LEU A 456 25.25 -2.18 10.23
C LEU A 456 25.66 -2.99 11.48
N LYS A 457 26.86 -3.57 11.48
CA LYS A 457 27.41 -4.32 12.63
C LYS A 457 27.51 -3.44 13.86
N LYS A 458 27.88 -2.15 13.71
CA LYS A 458 28.00 -1.23 14.85
C LYS A 458 26.62 -0.90 15.44
N HIS A 459 25.63 -0.59 14.62
CA HIS A 459 24.30 -0.16 15.07
C HIS A 459 23.39 -1.31 15.49
N TYR A 460 23.51 -2.46 14.83
CA TYR A 460 22.63 -3.62 14.97
C TYR A 460 23.42 -4.89 15.33
N HIS A 461 24.32 -4.78 16.31
CA HIS A 461 25.25 -5.85 16.70
C HIS A 461 24.55 -7.07 17.35
N LYS A 462 23.45 -6.85 18.09
CA LYS A 462 22.75 -7.95 18.79
C LYS A 462 21.87 -8.72 17.80
N PRO A 463 21.99 -10.06 17.73
CA PRO A 463 21.05 -10.89 17.00
C PRO A 463 19.62 -10.68 17.50
N SER A 464 18.68 -10.67 16.57
CA SER A 464 17.25 -10.62 16.88
C SER A 464 16.70 -11.98 17.28
N GLN A 465 15.49 -12.00 17.84
CA GLN A 465 14.74 -13.26 18.06
C GLN A 465 14.31 -13.97 16.77
N PHE A 466 14.52 -13.35 15.60
CA PHE A 466 14.17 -13.87 14.28
C PHE A 466 15.31 -14.64 13.63
N GLU A 467 16.47 -14.74 14.28
CA GLU A 467 17.63 -15.47 13.77
C GLU A 467 17.74 -16.86 14.38
N LEU A 468 18.22 -17.82 13.58
CA LEU A 468 18.63 -19.13 14.08
C LEU A 468 19.83 -18.99 15.03
N LYS A 469 19.86 -19.83 16.07
CA LYS A 469 20.95 -19.88 17.05
C LYS A 469 22.10 -20.78 16.58
N ASP A 470 23.25 -20.64 17.21
CA ASP A 470 24.39 -21.57 17.13
C ASP A 470 24.91 -21.83 15.72
N ASN A 471 24.91 -20.79 14.87
CA ASN A 471 25.30 -20.86 13.45
C ASN A 471 24.50 -21.86 12.60
N LYS A 472 23.34 -22.33 13.09
CA LYS A 472 22.43 -23.15 12.30
C LYS A 472 21.95 -22.38 11.07
N ARG A 473 21.68 -23.12 10.00
CA ARG A 473 21.11 -22.62 8.77
C ARG A 473 19.95 -23.50 8.34
N ASN A 474 18.98 -22.91 7.66
CA ASN A 474 17.92 -23.67 6.99
C ASN A 474 18.57 -24.57 5.93
N SER A 475 18.23 -25.85 5.93
CA SER A 475 18.67 -26.82 4.90
C SER A 475 17.86 -26.67 3.62
N VAL A 476 16.57 -26.31 3.75
CA VAL A 476 15.68 -25.96 2.65
C VAL A 476 15.69 -24.44 2.49
N LEU A 477 16.11 -23.96 1.32
CA LEU A 477 16.22 -22.52 1.04
C LEU A 477 15.08 -22.01 0.15
N ARG A 478 14.16 -22.89 -0.24
CA ARG A 478 13.02 -22.53 -1.06
C ARG A 478 11.75 -23.24 -0.63
N ASN A 479 10.61 -22.56 -0.76
CA ASN A 479 9.30 -23.11 -0.39
C ASN A 479 8.88 -24.31 -1.27
N ASP A 480 9.49 -24.45 -2.46
CA ASP A 480 9.31 -25.59 -3.37
C ASP A 480 10.15 -26.83 -2.98
N GLY A 481 10.88 -26.78 -1.86
CA GLY A 481 11.61 -27.91 -1.29
C GLY A 481 13.07 -28.04 -1.74
N LEU A 482 13.54 -27.15 -2.61
CA LEU A 482 14.92 -27.16 -3.10
C LEU A 482 15.94 -26.76 -2.01
N THR A 483 17.07 -27.47 -2.02
CA THR A 483 18.22 -27.31 -1.13
C THR A 483 19.41 -26.73 -1.87
N LEU A 484 20.49 -26.35 -1.16
CA LEU A 484 21.74 -25.92 -1.82
C LEU A 484 22.37 -27.03 -2.66
N ASP A 485 22.26 -28.29 -2.21
CA ASP A 485 22.87 -29.46 -2.84
C ASP A 485 22.20 -29.84 -4.18
N ASP A 486 21.01 -29.30 -4.46
CA ASP A 486 20.31 -29.49 -5.74
C ASP A 486 20.89 -28.62 -6.88
N PHE A 487 21.88 -27.78 -6.58
CA PHE A 487 22.49 -26.82 -7.52
C PHE A 487 23.98 -27.05 -7.80
N ASP A 488 24.61 -28.01 -7.12
CA ASP A 488 25.94 -28.54 -7.43
C ASP A 488 25.83 -29.69 -8.46
#